data_AF-A0A953UL49-F1
#
_entry.id   AF-A0A953UL49-F1
#
_cell.length_a   1.000
_cell.length_b   1.000
_cell.length_c   1.000
_cell.angle_alpha   90.00
_cell.angle_beta   90.00
_cell.angle_gamma   90.00
#
_symmetry.space_group_name_H-M   'P 1'
#
loop_
_entity.id
_entity.type
_entity.pdbx_description
1 polymer ?
#
loop_
_entity_poly.entity_id
_entity_poly.type
_entity_poly.pdbx_seq_one_letter_code
_entity_poly.pdbx_strand_id
1 'polypeptide(L)' 'MAKNPAEASKVPGMVCPQCASRIVVTMEQLLAAAPIRCGNCGLELTVDREQSRDALQSLEELRRSLQQFRGAQ' A
#
# COMPACT_ATOMS: atom_id res chain seq x y z
N MET A 1 -7.63 13.03 25.89
CA MET A 1 -6.85 11.85 25.48
C MET A 1 -6.64 11.92 23.97
N ALA A 2 -5.60 12.60 23.50
CA ALA A 2 -5.29 12.68 22.08
C ALA A 2 -4.63 11.35 21.66
N LYS A 3 -5.35 10.54 20.87
CA LYS A 3 -4.81 9.30 20.31
C LYS A 3 -3.99 9.66 19.08
N ASN A 4 -2.68 9.72 19.27
CA ASN A 4 -1.66 9.91 18.25
C ASN A 4 -1.81 8.81 17.18
N PRO A 5 -2.07 9.12 15.89
CA PRO A 5 -2.30 8.10 14.87
C PRO A 5 -1.03 7.36 14.39
N ALA A 6 0.13 7.60 15.01
CA ALA A 6 1.42 7.03 14.61
C ALA A 6 1.81 5.72 15.32
N GLU A 7 0.90 5.10 16.09
CA GLU A 7 1.20 3.91 16.90
C GLU A 7 0.49 2.65 16.40
N ALA A 8 0.93 2.18 15.24
CA ALA A 8 1.17 0.75 15.00
C ALA A 8 2.00 0.61 13.72
N SER A 9 3.26 0.19 13.87
CA SER A 9 4.05 -0.39 12.78
C SER A 9 3.40 -1.71 12.33
N LYS A 10 2.23 -1.61 11.68
CA LYS A 10 1.60 -2.73 10.99
C LYS A 10 2.11 -2.67 9.57
N VAL A 11 2.88 -3.69 9.18
CA VAL A 11 3.26 -3.90 7.78
C VAL A 11 1.99 -3.74 6.93
N PRO A 12 1.97 -2.78 5.98
CA PRO A 12 0.79 -2.49 5.18
C PRO A 12 0.31 -3.74 4.44
N GLY A 13 -1.00 -3.92 4.39
CA GLY A 13 -1.58 -5.15 3.89
C GLY A 13 -3.10 -5.18 4.01
N MET A 14 -3.67 -6.22 3.42
CA MET A 14 -5.11 -6.47 3.36
C MET A 14 -5.39 -7.95 3.59
N VAL A 15 -6.62 -8.29 3.98
CA VAL A 15 -7.05 -9.67 4.12
C VAL A 15 -7.48 -10.20 2.76
N CYS A 16 -7.00 -11.39 2.38
CA CYS A 16 -7.40 -12.05 1.14
C CYS A 16 -8.89 -12.44 1.21
N PRO A 17 -9.72 -12.04 0.24
CA PRO A 17 -11.15 -12.35 0.25
C PRO A 17 -11.46 -13.84 0.01
N GLN A 18 -10.51 -14.61 -0.55
CA GLN A 18 -10.72 -16.03 -0.85
C GLN A 18 -10.30 -16.98 0.26
N CYS A 19 -9.18 -16.69 0.96
CA CYS A 19 -8.60 -17.62 1.93
C CYS A 19 -8.32 -17.00 3.31
N ALA A 20 -8.72 -15.74 3.52
CA ALA A 20 -8.50 -14.98 4.76
C ALA A 20 -7.02 -14.77 5.17
N SER A 21 -6.05 -15.22 4.35
CA SER A 21 -4.63 -14.95 4.61
C SER A 21 -4.31 -13.46 4.44
N ARG A 22 -3.32 -12.97 5.20
CA ARG A 22 -2.84 -11.58 5.06
C ARG A 22 -1.99 -11.43 3.80
N ILE A 23 -2.39 -10.51 2.93
CA ILE A 23 -1.61 -10.06 1.78
C ILE A 23 -0.83 -8.82 2.22
N VAL A 24 0.50 -8.94 2.26
CA VAL A 24 1.39 -7.79 2.49
C VAL A 24 1.53 -7.03 1.18
N VAL A 25 1.37 -5.71 1.23
CA VAL A 25 1.50 -4.83 0.05
C VAL A 25 2.51 -3.75 0.32
N THR A 26 3.23 -3.31 -0.71
CA THR A 26 4.14 -2.17 -0.62
C THR A 26 3.58 -0.98 -1.39
N MET A 27 3.99 0.22 -1.00
CA MET A 27 3.65 1.45 -1.71
C MET A 27 4.06 1.37 -3.20
N GLU A 28 5.20 0.75 -3.49
CA GLU A 28 5.67 0.58 -4.87
C GLU A 28 4.76 -0.32 -5.69
N GLN A 29 4.27 -1.43 -5.13
CA GLN A 29 3.32 -2.31 -5.80
C GLN A 29 2.02 -1.59 -6.15
N LEU A 30 1.49 -0.79 -5.22
CA LEU A 30 0.27 0.00 -5.43
C LEU A 30 0.47 1.06 -6.53
N LEU A 31 1.57 1.79 -6.50
CA LEU A 31 1.85 2.86 -7.48
C LEU A 31 2.19 2.32 -8.87
N ALA A 32 2.91 1.19 -8.95
CA ALA A 32 3.33 0.56 -10.21
C ALA A 32 2.18 -0.08 -11.00
N ALA A 33 0.96 -0.12 -10.45
CA ALA A 33 -0.16 -0.87 -11.01
C ALA A 33 0.14 -2.37 -11.17
N ALA A 34 1.07 -2.91 -10.38
CA ALA A 34 1.43 -4.31 -10.44
C ALA A 34 0.30 -5.17 -9.85
N PRO A 35 0.01 -6.34 -10.44
CA PRO A 35 -0.94 -7.27 -9.86
C PRO A 35 -0.46 -7.75 -8.49
N ILE A 36 -1.32 -7.63 -7.49
CA ILE A 36 -1.08 -8.07 -6.12
C ILE A 36 -1.50 -9.54 -6.01
N ARG A 37 -0.53 -10.44 -5.84
CA ARG A 37 -0.80 -11.87 -5.71
C ARG A 37 -0.82 -12.31 -4.24
N CYS A 38 -1.84 -13.09 -3.89
CA CYS A 38 -1.88 -13.79 -2.61
C CYS A 38 -0.92 -14.98 -2.63
N GLY A 39 0.10 -14.95 -1.77
CA GLY A 39 1.08 -16.06 -1.67
C GLY A 39 0.50 -17.37 -1.11
N ASN A 40 -0.71 -17.37 -0.55
CA ASN A 40 -1.33 -18.56 0.03
C ASN A 40 -2.26 -19.31 -0.95
N CYS A 41 -3.12 -18.57 -1.67
CA CYS A 41 -4.12 -19.17 -2.57
C CYS A 41 -3.91 -18.84 -4.05
N GLY A 42 -2.97 -17.98 -4.39
CA GLY A 42 -2.69 -17.56 -5.76
C GLY A 42 -3.65 -16.51 -6.34
N LEU A 43 -4.64 -16.03 -5.57
CA LEU A 43 -5.55 -14.99 -6.02
C LEU A 43 -4.78 -13.74 -6.48
N GLU A 44 -5.07 -13.27 -7.69
CA GLU A 44 -4.51 -12.04 -8.24
C GLU A 44 -5.52 -10.90 -8.09
N LEU A 45 -5.08 -9.78 -7.53
CA LEU A 45 -5.87 -8.57 -7.33
C LEU A 45 -5.22 -7.42 -8.10
N THR A 46 -6.02 -6.67 -8.84
CA THR A 46 -5.58 -5.45 -9.52
C THR A 46 -6.21 -4.24 -8.85
N VAL A 47 -5.43 -3.18 -8.68
CA VAL A 47 -5.95 -1.92 -8.15
C VAL A 47 -6.76 -1.24 -9.25
N ASP A 48 -8.01 -0.92 -8.93
CA ASP A 48 -8.83 -0.07 -9.80
C ASP A 48 -8.29 1.36 -9.76
N ARG A 49 -7.61 1.75 -10.85
CA ARG A 49 -6.88 3.03 -10.89
C ARG A 49 -7.81 4.22 -10.93
N GLU A 50 -8.98 4.08 -11.54
CA GLU A 50 -9.94 5.18 -11.69
C GLU A 50 -10.57 5.51 -10.34
N GLN A 51 -11.14 4.51 -9.69
CA GLN A 51 -11.77 4.64 -8.37
C GLN A 51 -10.74 5.03 -7.30
N SER A 52 -9.48 4.61 -7.45
CA SER A 52 -8.42 4.86 -6.47
C SER A 52 -7.54 6.07 -6.80
N ARG A 53 -7.90 6.91 -7.78
CA ARG A 53 -7.05 8.03 -8.26
C ARG A 53 -6.51 8.92 -7.12
N ASP A 54 -7.40 9.38 -6.25
CA ASP A 54 -7.06 10.31 -5.17
C ASP A 54 -6.10 9.68 -4.14
N ALA A 55 -6.36 8.43 -3.77
CA ALA A 55 -5.51 7.67 -2.87
C ALA A 55 -4.12 7.39 -3.47
N LEU A 56 -4.07 7.02 -4.76
CA LEU A 56 -2.81 6.79 -5.47
C LEU A 56 -1.99 8.08 -5.61
N GLN A 57 -2.65 9.22 -5.86
CA GLN A 57 -2.00 10.53 -5.91
C GLN A 57 -1.38 10.88 -4.54
N SER A 58 -2.15 10.74 -3.46
CA SER A 58 -1.67 10.97 -2.10
C SER A 58 -0.45 10.11 -1.75
N LEU A 59 -0.44 8.83 -2.17
CA LEU A 59 0.69 7.93 -2.00
C LEU A 59 1.93 8.37 -2.81
N GLU A 60 1.72 8.89 -4.02
CA GLU A 60 2.82 9.39 -4.85
C GLU A 60 3.47 10.65 -4.25
N GLU A 61 2.67 11.59 -3.75
CA GLU A 61 3.14 12.81 -3.09
C GLU A 61 3.94 12.48 -1.82
N LEU A 62 3.43 11.52 -1.02
CA LEU A 62 4.16 11.00 0.15
C LEU A 62 5.49 10.38 -0.28
N ARG A 63 5.49 9.51 -1.29
CA ARG A 63 6.72 8.87 -1.81
C ARG A 63 7.74 9.92 -2.25
N ARG A 64 7.32 10.94 -3.00
CA ARG A 64 8.19 12.02 -3.48
C ARG A 64 8.82 12.78 -2.31
N SER A 65 7.99 13.15 -1.33
CA SER A 65 8.47 13.84 -0.12
C SER A 65 9.53 13.01 0.60
N LEU A 66 9.24 11.72 0.86
CA LEU A 66 10.18 10.81 1.53
C LEU A 66 11.49 10.62 0.76
N GLN A 67 11.44 10.57 -0.57
CA GLN A 67 12.64 10.48 -1.41
C GLN A 67 13.50 11.75 -1.35
N GLN A 68 12.87 12.94 -1.33
CA GLN A 68 13.57 14.21 -1.21
C GLN A 68 14.33 14.32 0.11
N PHE A 69 13.70 13.93 1.23
CA PHE A 69 14.38 13.90 2.53
C PHE A 69 15.53 12.87 2.57
N ARG A 70 15.38 11.72 1.92
CA ARG A 70 16.44 10.69 1.87
C ARG A 70 17.62 11.05 0.98
N GLY A 71 17.41 11.86 -0.06
CA GLY A 71 18.45 12.27 -1.02
C GLY A 71 19.22 13.53 -0.65
N ALA A 72 18.88 14.18 0.46
CA ALA A 72 19.53 15.40 0.96
C ALA A 72 20.52 15.13 2.13
N GLN A 73 21.03 13.89 2.25
CA GLN A 73 22.04 13.48 3.24
C GLN A 73 23.34 13.10 2.56
#